data_AF-E0NUM2-F1
#
_entry.id   AF-E0NUM2-F1
#
_cell.length_a   1.000
_cell.length_b   1.000
_cell.length_c   1.000
_cell.angle_alpha   90.00
_cell.angle_beta   90.00
_cell.angle_gamma   90.00
#
_symmetry.space_group_name_H-M   'P 1'
#
loop_
_entity.id
_entity.type
_entity.pdbx_description
1 polymer ?
#
loop_
_entity_poly.entity_id
_entity_poly.type
_entity_poly.pdbx_seq_one_letter_code
_entity_poly.pdbx_strand_id
1 'polypeptide(L)'
;MKKTLRYAMLSVMALCFGTSAFAGTEVIDFSTKGLANTKPVKEVKGTDVTLTFAKGTSKNDPAYYSKGLAIRVYPDNTLTISSDKKITSVKFTMGTYNTQAVLPTTGTVTVNTGTYDYAHQTWSGSTQSLELKLSPRKGTHFRYQKVEVTYEGSSTPLTYTDATIADLSALTAAKENIKLNLTNAKVVYTYGKNAYVREGDKAIIFHETDLTLAVNDVLTGSVKVNFSPYDDMPEVVKNVQTDATALTVTHSSDAATPVSVTLDDVIAKQHICDLIELTDVTLVKEGTAEKPMYYMVDGGKKVLLYNSFKITMPTDLTKKYTVKGIMTLHNKAGQVLPTELTATTTGIARLQAEEAEENAPLYNMAGQRVDKSYKGIVIKKGKKYVAR
;
A
#
# COMPACT_ATOMS: atom_id res chain seq x y z
N MET A 1 55.05 13.81 5.97
CA MET A 1 54.19 12.75 6.54
C MET A 1 52.75 13.03 6.16
N LYS A 2 52.07 12.03 5.55
CA LYS A 2 50.63 11.65 5.66
C LYS A 2 49.59 12.80 5.68
N LYS A 3 48.48 12.86 4.93
CA LYS A 3 47.66 11.90 4.16
C LYS A 3 46.46 12.74 3.63
N THR A 4 46.08 12.68 2.33
CA THR A 4 44.80 12.15 1.76
C THR A 4 43.52 12.49 2.55
N LEU A 5 42.34 12.91 2.05
CA LEU A 5 41.56 12.79 0.80
C LEU A 5 40.20 13.48 1.17
N ARG A 6 39.44 14.19 0.33
CA ARG A 6 38.45 13.61 -0.59
C ARG A 6 37.77 14.67 -1.44
N TYR A 7 37.78 14.34 -2.72
CA TYR A 7 37.06 14.88 -3.86
C TYR A 7 35.59 15.21 -3.59
N ALA A 8 35.21 16.42 -3.99
CA ALA A 8 33.87 16.73 -4.47
C ALA A 8 33.69 16.07 -5.85
N MET A 9 32.62 15.30 -6.03
CA MET A 9 32.09 15.04 -7.36
C MET A 9 30.56 15.00 -7.28
N LEU A 10 29.99 16.07 -7.80
CA LEU A 10 28.58 16.26 -8.07
C LEU A 10 28.21 15.31 -9.23
N SER A 11 27.38 14.29 -9.00
CA SER A 11 26.62 13.66 -10.08
C SER A 11 25.15 13.87 -9.79
N VAL A 12 24.61 14.91 -10.41
CA VAL A 12 23.18 15.07 -10.63
C VAL A 12 22.69 13.86 -11.44
N MET A 13 21.89 13.01 -10.83
CA MET A 13 20.87 12.25 -11.55
C MET A 13 19.56 12.42 -10.79
N ALA A 14 18.61 13.01 -11.50
CA ALA A 14 17.33 13.46 -11.01
C ALA A 14 16.53 12.32 -10.38
N LEU A 15 15.87 12.64 -9.27
CA LEU A 15 14.62 12.02 -8.89
C LEU A 15 13.64 12.13 -10.08
N CYS A 16 13.36 10.99 -10.71
CA CYS A 16 12.06 10.73 -11.32
C CYS A 16 11.48 9.57 -10.52
N PHE A 17 10.57 9.85 -9.59
CA PHE A 17 9.66 8.84 -9.09
C PHE A 17 8.74 8.44 -10.24
N GLY A 18 9.11 7.37 -10.93
CA GLY A 18 8.33 6.72 -11.97
C GLY A 18 8.82 5.28 -12.06
N THR A 19 8.01 4.34 -11.60
CA THR A 19 8.20 2.88 -11.62
C THR A 19 9.65 2.42 -11.39
N SER A 20 9.98 1.99 -10.17
CA SER A 20 11.27 1.34 -9.89
C SER A 20 11.39 0.01 -10.64
N ALA A 21 11.78 0.07 -11.91
CA ALA A 21 12.33 -1.08 -12.62
C ALA A 21 13.68 -1.39 -11.97
N PHE A 22 13.72 -2.41 -11.13
CA PHE A 22 14.98 -2.92 -10.61
C PHE A 22 15.84 -3.35 -11.81
N ALA A 23 17.05 -2.78 -11.94
CA ALA A 23 17.97 -3.17 -13.00
C ALA A 23 18.30 -4.66 -12.87
N GLY A 24 18.13 -5.42 -13.95
CA GLY A 24 18.55 -6.82 -13.99
C GLY A 24 20.07 -6.89 -14.15
N THR A 25 20.73 -7.83 -13.47
CA THR A 25 22.16 -8.11 -13.68
C THR A 25 22.34 -9.58 -14.03
N GLU A 26 23.00 -9.85 -15.14
CA GLU A 26 23.39 -11.18 -15.54
C GLU A 26 24.92 -11.36 -15.49
N VAL A 27 25.37 -12.49 -14.94
CA VAL A 27 26.79 -12.83 -14.82
C VAL A 27 27.14 -14.01 -15.72
N ILE A 28 28.01 -13.78 -16.69
CA ILE A 28 28.54 -14.79 -17.60
C ILE A 28 29.98 -15.09 -17.20
N ASP A 29 30.17 -16.16 -16.44
CA ASP A 29 31.49 -16.70 -16.08
C ASP A 29 31.91 -17.79 -17.07
N PHE A 30 32.99 -17.59 -17.81
CA PHE A 30 33.41 -18.55 -18.85
C PHE A 30 33.98 -19.84 -18.29
N SER A 31 34.36 -19.89 -17.01
CA SER A 31 34.81 -21.13 -16.36
C SER A 31 33.70 -22.17 -16.22
N THR A 32 32.44 -21.75 -16.21
CA THR A 32 31.27 -22.62 -16.01
C THR A 32 30.52 -22.97 -17.29
N LYS A 33 30.91 -22.39 -18.44
CA LYS A 33 30.19 -22.53 -19.72
C LYS A 33 30.61 -23.76 -20.55
N GLY A 34 31.50 -24.60 -20.07
CA GLY A 34 31.90 -25.86 -20.74
C GLY A 34 32.62 -25.66 -22.08
N LEU A 35 33.32 -24.53 -22.27
CA LEU A 35 34.00 -24.21 -23.53
C LEU A 35 35.23 -25.09 -23.77
N ALA A 36 35.42 -25.52 -25.02
CA ALA A 36 36.54 -26.39 -25.40
C ALA A 36 37.87 -25.62 -25.45
N ASN A 37 38.91 -26.17 -24.82
CA ASN A 37 40.24 -25.57 -24.77
C ASN A 37 40.84 -25.39 -26.18
N THR A 38 41.41 -24.21 -26.44
CA THR A 38 42.06 -23.78 -27.70
C THR A 38 41.16 -23.73 -28.93
N LYS A 39 39.84 -23.86 -28.77
CA LYS A 39 38.90 -23.75 -29.89
C LYS A 39 38.34 -22.34 -30.00
N PRO A 40 38.04 -21.88 -31.23
CA PRO A 40 37.37 -20.61 -31.46
C PRO A 40 36.05 -20.54 -30.68
N VAL A 41 35.80 -19.40 -30.04
CA VAL A 41 34.51 -19.08 -29.42
C VAL A 41 33.88 -18.01 -30.28
N LYS A 42 32.71 -18.32 -30.85
CA LYS A 42 31.92 -17.37 -31.65
C LYS A 42 30.81 -16.72 -30.85
N GLU A 43 30.24 -17.47 -29.90
CA GLU A 43 29.10 -17.02 -29.14
C GLU A 43 29.11 -17.66 -27.75
N VAL A 44 28.69 -16.89 -26.74
CA VAL A 44 28.36 -17.39 -25.41
C VAL A 44 27.01 -16.79 -25.03
N LYS A 45 26.01 -17.64 -24.79
CA LYS A 45 24.67 -17.22 -24.37
C LYS A 45 24.50 -17.24 -22.85
N GLY A 46 23.93 -16.16 -22.37
CA GLY A 46 23.23 -16.04 -21.11
C GLY A 46 21.74 -16.33 -21.27
N THR A 47 20.97 -15.96 -20.25
CA THR A 47 19.51 -15.96 -20.23
C THR A 47 18.96 -14.80 -21.04
N ASP A 48 19.40 -13.57 -20.73
CA ASP A 48 18.91 -12.33 -21.37
C ASP A 48 20.00 -11.67 -22.23
N VAL A 49 21.25 -12.12 -22.11
CA VAL A 49 22.43 -11.51 -22.74
C VAL A 49 23.11 -12.50 -23.67
N THR A 50 23.52 -12.04 -24.86
CA THR A 50 24.35 -12.80 -25.78
C THR A 50 25.69 -12.09 -26.00
N LEU A 51 26.79 -12.83 -25.89
CA LEU A 51 28.14 -12.37 -26.21
C LEU A 51 28.56 -12.98 -27.54
N THR A 52 28.78 -12.16 -28.57
CA THR A 52 29.27 -12.59 -29.87
C THR A 52 30.71 -12.16 -30.05
N PHE A 53 31.60 -13.12 -30.27
CA PHE A 53 33.01 -12.90 -30.48
C PHE A 53 33.33 -13.09 -31.97
N ALA A 54 33.99 -12.11 -32.57
CA ALA A 54 34.38 -12.19 -33.97
C ALA A 54 35.87 -11.92 -34.16
N LYS A 55 36.42 -12.57 -35.19
CA LYS A 55 37.80 -12.41 -35.62
C LYS A 55 38.14 -10.98 -36.02
N GLY A 56 37.16 -10.24 -36.55
CA GLY A 56 37.40 -8.95 -37.20
C GLY A 56 38.46 -9.09 -38.29
N THR A 57 39.46 -8.22 -38.30
CA THR A 57 40.61 -8.30 -39.22
C THR A 57 41.83 -9.01 -38.63
N SER A 58 41.69 -9.61 -37.44
CA SER A 58 42.78 -10.32 -36.79
C SER A 58 43.19 -11.58 -37.56
N LYS A 59 44.39 -12.09 -37.29
CA LYS A 59 44.83 -13.40 -37.81
C LYS A 59 44.17 -14.57 -37.09
N ASN A 60 43.87 -14.40 -35.80
CA ASN A 60 43.37 -15.45 -34.91
C ASN A 60 41.95 -15.14 -34.46
N ASP A 61 41.11 -16.17 -34.40
CA ASP A 61 39.81 -16.10 -33.74
C ASP A 61 39.97 -15.98 -32.21
N PRO A 62 39.03 -15.31 -31.52
CA PRO A 62 38.90 -15.42 -30.08
C PRO A 62 38.76 -16.90 -29.67
N ALA A 63 39.50 -17.33 -28.66
CA ALA A 63 39.52 -18.74 -28.26
C ALA A 63 39.58 -18.91 -26.74
N TYR A 64 38.89 -19.94 -26.24
CA TYR A 64 38.90 -20.26 -24.81
C TYR A 64 40.17 -21.02 -24.43
N TYR A 65 40.75 -20.68 -23.28
CA TYR A 65 41.90 -21.40 -22.70
C TYR A 65 41.57 -21.84 -21.28
N SER A 66 41.70 -23.15 -21.03
CA SER A 66 41.54 -23.72 -19.68
C SER A 66 42.61 -23.18 -18.72
N LYS A 67 43.81 -22.88 -19.22
CA LYS A 67 44.85 -22.17 -18.47
C LYS A 67 44.53 -20.67 -18.37
N GLY A 68 44.00 -20.28 -17.21
CA GLY A 68 43.52 -18.93 -16.92
C GLY A 68 42.00 -18.78 -17.04
N LEU A 69 41.29 -19.86 -17.40
CA LEU A 69 39.83 -19.95 -17.46
C LEU A 69 39.17 -18.76 -18.19
N ALA A 70 39.74 -18.38 -19.33
CA ALA A 70 39.39 -17.13 -20.00
C ALA A 70 39.39 -17.27 -21.52
N ILE A 71 38.58 -16.44 -22.18
CA ILE A 71 38.63 -16.24 -23.62
C ILE A 71 39.75 -15.25 -23.92
N ARG A 72 40.71 -15.67 -24.75
CA ARG A 72 41.72 -14.78 -25.31
C ARG A 72 41.16 -14.05 -26.51
N VAL A 73 41.44 -12.76 -26.55
CA VAL A 73 41.17 -11.89 -27.70
C VAL A 73 42.47 -11.22 -28.14
N TYR A 74 42.61 -11.08 -29.43
CA TYR A 74 43.79 -10.59 -30.14
C TYR A 74 43.52 -9.19 -30.71
N PRO A 75 44.57 -8.47 -31.17
CA PRO A 75 44.38 -7.23 -31.89
C PRO A 75 43.39 -7.42 -33.04
N ASP A 76 42.47 -6.49 -33.17
CA ASP A 76 41.41 -6.40 -34.19
C ASP A 76 40.27 -7.42 -34.05
N ASN A 77 40.22 -8.18 -32.96
CA ASN A 77 39.00 -8.92 -32.63
C ASN A 77 37.89 -7.95 -32.16
N THR A 78 36.64 -8.39 -32.28
CA THR A 78 35.49 -7.68 -31.74
C THR A 78 34.68 -8.55 -30.79
N LEU A 79 34.03 -7.89 -29.83
CA LEU A 79 33.03 -8.46 -28.93
C LEU A 79 31.77 -7.62 -29.02
N THR A 80 30.65 -8.25 -29.37
CA THR A 80 29.31 -7.65 -29.30
C THR A 80 28.56 -8.23 -28.12
N ILE A 81 27.95 -7.37 -27.31
CA ILE A 81 27.11 -7.71 -26.16
C ILE A 81 25.72 -7.21 -26.47
N SER A 82 24.76 -8.13 -26.63
CA SER A 82 23.38 -7.80 -26.97
C SER A 82 22.39 -8.34 -25.96
N SER A 83 21.28 -7.62 -25.82
CA SER A 83 20.11 -8.02 -25.04
C SER A 83 18.87 -7.37 -25.65
N ASP A 84 17.70 -7.99 -25.48
CA ASP A 84 16.41 -7.37 -25.80
C ASP A 84 16.07 -6.21 -24.84
N LYS A 85 16.83 -6.09 -23.74
CA LYS A 85 16.74 -5.02 -22.75
C LYS A 85 17.88 -4.02 -22.97
N LYS A 86 17.68 -2.75 -22.63
CA LYS A 86 18.75 -1.74 -22.71
C LYS A 86 19.82 -2.04 -21.67
N ILE A 87 21.03 -2.32 -22.12
CA ILE A 87 22.22 -2.51 -21.31
C ILE A 87 22.68 -1.13 -20.80
N THR A 88 22.86 -1.03 -19.48
CA THR A 88 23.25 0.20 -18.79
C THR A 88 24.68 0.14 -18.25
N SER A 89 25.18 -1.05 -17.95
CA SER A 89 26.57 -1.26 -17.55
C SER A 89 27.09 -2.64 -17.95
N VAL A 90 28.38 -2.73 -18.25
CA VAL A 90 29.08 -4.00 -18.44
C VAL A 90 30.39 -3.97 -17.69
N LYS A 91 30.63 -4.91 -16.79
CA LYS A 91 31.89 -5.05 -16.05
C LYS A 91 32.64 -6.29 -16.50
N PHE A 92 33.92 -6.12 -16.81
CA PHE A 92 34.80 -7.19 -17.27
C PHE A 92 35.75 -7.61 -16.15
N THR A 93 35.81 -8.92 -15.90
CA THR A 93 36.86 -9.53 -15.07
C THR A 93 37.95 -10.09 -15.97
N MET A 94 39.18 -9.61 -15.79
CA MET A 94 40.33 -9.99 -16.61
C MET A 94 41.08 -11.18 -16.00
N GLY A 95 41.28 -12.23 -16.78
CA GLY A 95 42.11 -13.37 -16.42
C GLY A 95 43.61 -13.08 -16.53
N THR A 96 44.43 -13.76 -15.74
CA THR A 96 45.88 -13.62 -15.79
C THR A 96 46.50 -14.50 -16.88
N TYR A 97 47.62 -14.03 -17.43
CA TYR A 97 48.66 -14.94 -17.92
C TYR A 97 49.71 -15.01 -16.82
N ASN A 98 50.32 -16.17 -16.59
CA ASN A 98 51.26 -16.41 -15.47
C ASN A 98 50.84 -15.75 -14.13
N THR A 99 51.41 -14.58 -13.81
CA THR A 99 51.20 -13.87 -12.55
C THR A 99 50.37 -12.59 -12.69
N GLN A 100 50.11 -12.08 -13.90
CA GLN A 100 49.42 -10.79 -14.09
C GLN A 100 48.46 -10.76 -15.29
N ALA A 101 47.41 -9.95 -15.19
CA ALA A 101 46.46 -9.71 -16.28
C ALA A 101 46.98 -8.62 -17.22
N VAL A 102 46.78 -8.79 -18.52
CA VAL A 102 46.94 -7.69 -19.48
C VAL A 102 45.63 -6.91 -19.47
N LEU A 103 45.68 -5.70 -18.90
CA LEU A 103 44.52 -4.84 -18.73
C LEU A 103 44.35 -3.90 -19.94
N PRO A 104 43.11 -3.62 -20.38
CA PRO A 104 42.83 -2.50 -21.27
C PRO A 104 43.35 -1.19 -20.71
N THR A 105 44.01 -0.42 -21.57
CA THR A 105 44.42 0.97 -21.35
C THR A 105 43.82 1.88 -22.42
N THR A 106 43.84 3.19 -22.21
CA THR A 106 43.29 4.18 -23.15
C THR A 106 43.68 3.88 -24.60
N GLY A 107 42.67 3.75 -25.48
CA GLY A 107 42.85 3.50 -26.91
C GLY A 107 42.98 2.03 -27.31
N THR A 108 43.04 1.10 -26.35
CA THR A 108 43.11 -0.35 -26.64
C THR A 108 41.75 -1.03 -26.69
N VAL A 109 40.69 -0.33 -26.29
CA VAL A 109 39.29 -0.73 -26.46
C VAL A 109 38.55 0.47 -27.02
N THR A 110 37.80 0.27 -28.11
CA THR A 110 36.88 1.30 -28.62
C THR A 110 35.48 0.74 -28.62
N VAL A 111 34.52 1.58 -28.22
CA VAL A 111 33.10 1.21 -28.12
C VAL A 111 32.30 2.03 -29.11
N ASN A 112 31.25 1.44 -29.68
CA ASN A 112 30.36 2.13 -30.62
C ASN A 112 29.46 3.18 -29.94
N THR A 113 29.18 3.02 -28.65
CA THR A 113 28.36 3.92 -27.82
C THR A 113 28.79 3.85 -26.37
N GLY A 114 28.34 4.82 -25.56
CA GLY A 114 28.68 4.93 -24.13
C GLY A 114 30.16 5.19 -23.88
N THR A 115 30.58 4.95 -22.63
CA THR A 115 31.93 5.25 -22.15
C THR A 115 32.54 4.02 -21.51
N TYR A 116 33.81 3.74 -21.83
CA TYR A 116 34.58 2.68 -21.20
C TYR A 116 35.55 3.27 -20.15
N ASP A 117 35.39 2.85 -18.90
CA ASP A 117 36.27 3.13 -17.78
C ASP A 117 37.37 2.08 -17.70
N TYR A 118 38.59 2.48 -18.06
CA TYR A 118 39.78 1.63 -18.06
C TYR A 118 40.31 1.31 -16.65
N ALA A 119 40.03 2.14 -15.64
CA ALA A 119 40.48 1.87 -14.29
C ALA A 119 39.67 0.73 -13.65
N HIS A 120 38.37 0.69 -13.95
CA HIS A 120 37.45 -0.29 -13.38
C HIS A 120 37.02 -1.40 -14.35
N GLN A 121 37.53 -1.35 -15.59
CA GLN A 121 37.15 -2.27 -16.68
C GLN A 121 35.64 -2.42 -16.81
N THR A 122 34.99 -1.26 -16.82
CA THR A 122 33.55 -1.15 -16.82
C THR A 122 33.13 -0.23 -17.96
N TRP A 123 32.12 -0.63 -18.71
CA TRP A 123 31.42 0.23 -19.64
C TRP A 123 30.11 0.74 -19.02
N SER A 124 29.72 1.96 -19.35
CA SER A 124 28.41 2.52 -19.02
C SER A 124 27.78 3.24 -20.22
N GLY A 125 26.47 3.16 -20.34
CA GLY A 125 25.72 3.77 -21.44
C GLY A 125 24.26 3.35 -21.45
N SER A 126 23.64 3.37 -22.64
CA SER A 126 22.28 2.86 -22.85
C SER A 126 22.17 2.34 -24.28
N THR A 127 22.17 1.02 -24.46
CA THR A 127 22.06 0.38 -25.78
C THR A 127 21.54 -1.04 -25.66
N GLN A 128 20.85 -1.55 -26.69
CA GLN A 128 20.53 -2.98 -26.79
C GLN A 128 21.68 -3.79 -27.39
N SER A 129 22.66 -3.12 -28.01
CA SER A 129 23.84 -3.74 -28.62
C SER A 129 25.07 -2.87 -28.42
N LEU A 130 26.00 -3.37 -27.62
CA LEU A 130 27.31 -2.76 -27.37
C LEU A 130 28.36 -3.52 -28.18
N GLU A 131 29.08 -2.83 -29.06
CA GLU A 131 30.21 -3.39 -29.79
C GLU A 131 31.52 -2.83 -29.24
N LEU A 132 32.45 -3.73 -28.92
CA LEU A 132 33.82 -3.44 -28.52
C LEU A 132 34.77 -3.88 -29.64
N LYS A 133 35.61 -2.97 -30.15
CA LYS A 133 36.80 -3.32 -30.94
C LYS A 133 38.01 -3.37 -30.02
N LEU A 134 38.76 -4.47 -30.11
CA LEU A 134 39.76 -4.85 -29.13
C LEU A 134 41.14 -4.80 -29.77
N SER A 135 42.01 -3.95 -29.22
CA SER A 135 43.35 -3.69 -29.73
C SER A 135 44.39 -3.83 -28.61
N PRO A 136 44.53 -5.02 -27.98
CA PRO A 136 45.65 -5.26 -27.08
C PRO A 136 46.98 -4.96 -27.78
N ARG A 137 48.01 -4.62 -27.00
CA ARG A 137 49.35 -4.34 -27.54
C ARG A 137 49.84 -5.51 -28.41
N LYS A 138 50.51 -5.21 -29.52
CA LYS A 138 51.12 -6.23 -30.39
C LYS A 138 51.96 -7.22 -29.58
N GLY A 139 51.71 -8.52 -29.77
CA GLY A 139 52.36 -9.61 -29.04
C GLY A 139 51.71 -9.98 -27.70
N THR A 140 50.65 -9.28 -27.27
CA THR A 140 49.86 -9.60 -26.08
C THR A 140 48.41 -9.95 -26.45
N HIS A 141 47.61 -10.30 -25.45
CA HIS A 141 46.19 -10.63 -25.59
C HIS A 141 45.43 -10.20 -24.34
N PHE A 142 44.19 -9.72 -24.48
CA PHE A 142 43.31 -9.65 -23.32
C PHE A 142 42.74 -11.03 -23.02
N ARG A 143 42.38 -11.23 -21.76
CA ARG A 143 41.76 -12.46 -21.26
C ARG A 143 40.51 -12.09 -20.51
N TYR A 144 39.34 -12.28 -21.10
CA TYR A 144 38.10 -12.09 -20.37
C TYR A 144 37.75 -13.41 -19.67
N GLN A 145 37.62 -13.37 -18.35
CA GLN A 145 37.21 -14.52 -17.53
C GLN A 145 35.71 -14.50 -17.25
N LYS A 146 35.18 -13.32 -16.97
CA LYS A 146 33.77 -13.11 -16.61
C LYS A 146 33.30 -11.76 -17.13
N VAL A 147 32.03 -11.70 -17.54
CA VAL A 147 31.34 -10.48 -17.95
C VAL A 147 30.07 -10.36 -17.12
N GLU A 148 29.90 -9.24 -16.43
CA GLU A 148 28.69 -8.90 -15.68
C GLU A 148 27.96 -7.80 -16.44
N VAL A 149 26.72 -8.05 -16.85
CA VAL A 149 25.93 -7.13 -17.69
C VAL A 149 24.71 -6.69 -16.90
N THR A 150 24.61 -5.39 -16.64
CA THR A 150 23.43 -4.76 -16.06
C THR A 150 22.59 -4.16 -17.17
N TYR A 151 21.30 -4.44 -17.16
CA TYR A 151 20.32 -3.93 -18.11
C TYR A 151 19.09 -3.39 -17.37
N GLU A 152 18.36 -2.49 -18.02
CA GLU A 152 17.06 -2.03 -17.55
C GLU A 152 16.18 -3.27 -17.26
N GLY A 153 15.56 -3.30 -16.07
CA GLY A 153 14.64 -4.36 -15.72
C GLY A 153 13.53 -4.48 -16.77
N SER A 154 13.11 -5.70 -17.08
CA SER A 154 11.90 -5.90 -17.88
C SER A 154 10.72 -5.39 -17.05
N SER A 155 10.10 -4.29 -17.47
CA SER A 155 8.74 -3.99 -17.04
C SER A 155 7.81 -4.85 -17.89
N THR A 156 7.53 -6.08 -17.46
CA THR A 156 6.23 -6.65 -17.83
C THR A 156 5.19 -5.65 -17.33
N PRO A 157 4.34 -5.07 -18.19
CA PRO A 157 3.29 -4.17 -17.72
C PRO A 157 2.50 -4.90 -16.65
N LEU A 158 2.49 -4.39 -15.42
CA LEU A 158 1.59 -4.89 -14.40
C LEU A 158 0.17 -4.66 -14.94
N THR A 159 -0.53 -5.74 -15.21
CA THR A 159 -1.94 -5.68 -15.59
C THR A 159 -2.76 -5.58 -14.33
N TYR A 160 -3.67 -4.61 -14.31
CA TYR A 160 -4.54 -4.39 -13.17
C TYR A 160 -5.94 -4.88 -13.50
N THR A 161 -6.56 -5.55 -12.53
CA THR A 161 -7.98 -5.91 -12.60
C THR A 161 -8.78 -4.80 -11.95
N ASP A 162 -9.71 -4.19 -12.69
CA ASP A 162 -10.66 -3.22 -12.14
C ASP A 162 -11.60 -3.92 -11.14
N ALA A 163 -11.85 -3.28 -10.00
CA ALA A 163 -12.81 -3.73 -8.99
C ALA A 163 -13.44 -2.53 -8.26
N THR A 164 -14.56 -2.76 -7.60
CA THR A 164 -15.22 -1.83 -6.67
C THR A 164 -15.15 -2.35 -5.23
N ILE A 165 -15.56 -1.54 -4.25
CA ILE A 165 -15.69 -2.03 -2.87
C ILE A 165 -16.71 -3.17 -2.79
N ALA A 166 -17.80 -3.09 -3.55
CA ALA A 166 -18.80 -4.16 -3.61
C ALA A 166 -18.21 -5.48 -4.13
N ASP A 167 -17.43 -5.44 -5.21
CA ASP A 167 -16.78 -6.63 -5.78
C ASP A 167 -15.83 -7.28 -4.76
N LEU A 168 -14.98 -6.47 -4.11
CA LEU A 168 -14.00 -6.97 -3.15
C LEU A 168 -14.65 -7.50 -1.88
N SER A 169 -15.77 -6.90 -1.44
CA SER A 169 -16.50 -7.35 -0.25
C SER A 169 -17.09 -8.76 -0.38
N ALA A 170 -17.26 -9.26 -1.61
CA ALA A 170 -17.76 -10.61 -1.88
C ALA A 170 -16.65 -11.67 -2.00
N LEU A 171 -15.37 -11.26 -1.96
CA LEU A 171 -14.23 -12.15 -2.13
C LEU A 171 -13.68 -12.66 -0.80
N THR A 172 -13.21 -13.90 -0.81
CA THR A 172 -12.52 -14.53 0.34
C THR A 172 -11.06 -14.84 0.07
N ALA A 173 -10.64 -14.84 -1.21
CA ALA A 173 -9.27 -15.11 -1.61
C ALA A 173 -8.52 -13.81 -1.94
N ALA A 174 -7.25 -13.76 -1.56
CA ALA A 174 -6.36 -12.65 -1.89
C ALA A 174 -6.20 -12.49 -3.42
N LYS A 175 -6.04 -11.25 -3.87
CA LYS A 175 -5.78 -10.90 -5.27
C LYS A 175 -4.78 -9.76 -5.36
N GLU A 176 -3.79 -9.90 -6.21
CA GLU A 176 -2.81 -8.85 -6.48
C GLU A 176 -3.23 -7.96 -7.63
N ASN A 177 -2.63 -6.76 -7.71
CA ASN A 177 -2.78 -5.83 -8.82
C ASN A 177 -4.25 -5.46 -9.09
N ILE A 178 -4.95 -5.01 -8.04
CA ILE A 178 -6.31 -4.48 -8.16
C ILE A 178 -6.24 -2.97 -8.41
N LYS A 179 -6.99 -2.52 -9.41
CA LYS A 179 -7.33 -1.10 -9.55
C LYS A 179 -8.72 -0.91 -8.94
N LEU A 180 -8.73 -0.46 -7.69
CA LEU A 180 -9.95 -0.20 -6.95
C LEU A 180 -10.52 1.14 -7.41
N ASN A 181 -11.68 1.11 -8.05
CA ASN A 181 -12.42 2.29 -8.49
C ASN A 181 -13.40 2.70 -7.40
N LEU A 182 -13.42 3.99 -7.07
CA LEU A 182 -14.18 4.58 -5.97
C LEU A 182 -15.04 5.73 -6.50
N THR A 183 -16.30 5.76 -6.07
CA THR A 183 -17.30 6.77 -6.43
C THR A 183 -17.95 7.30 -5.16
N ASN A 184 -17.47 8.46 -4.69
CA ASN A 184 -17.94 9.08 -3.45
C ASN A 184 -17.83 8.17 -2.22
N ALA A 185 -16.79 7.34 -2.16
CA ALA A 185 -16.56 6.46 -1.02
C ALA A 185 -16.15 7.29 0.20
N LYS A 186 -16.80 7.08 1.35
CA LYS A 186 -16.60 7.89 2.56
C LYS A 186 -15.65 7.18 3.51
N VAL A 187 -14.63 7.88 3.99
CA VAL A 187 -13.80 7.40 5.11
C VAL A 187 -14.61 7.56 6.40
N VAL A 188 -15.14 6.45 6.93
CA VAL A 188 -16.03 6.46 8.10
C VAL A 188 -15.25 6.51 9.41
N TYR A 189 -14.01 6.02 9.41
CA TYR A 189 -13.12 6.09 10.57
C TYR A 189 -11.66 5.86 10.19
N THR A 190 -10.72 6.36 10.98
CA THR A 190 -9.28 6.10 10.83
C THR A 190 -8.65 5.80 12.18
N TYR A 191 -7.66 4.91 12.20
CA TYR A 191 -6.87 4.62 13.40
C TYR A 191 -5.47 4.14 13.03
N GLY A 192 -4.44 4.83 13.53
CA GLY A 192 -3.06 4.54 13.16
C GLY A 192 -2.86 4.73 11.65
N LYS A 193 -2.41 3.67 10.96
CA LYS A 193 -2.21 3.64 9.50
C LYS A 193 -3.39 3.06 8.72
N ASN A 194 -4.51 2.84 9.40
CA ASN A 194 -5.68 2.19 8.81
C ASN A 194 -6.80 3.21 8.61
N ALA A 195 -7.52 3.04 7.50
CA ALA A 195 -8.76 3.76 7.21
C ALA A 195 -9.88 2.78 6.88
N TYR A 196 -11.08 3.03 7.39
CA TYR A 196 -12.29 2.27 7.07
C TYR A 196 -13.11 3.09 6.08
N VAL A 197 -13.40 2.50 4.93
CA VAL A 197 -13.99 3.20 3.79
C VAL A 197 -15.28 2.52 3.38
N ARG A 198 -16.38 3.28 3.37
CA ARG A 198 -17.71 2.85 2.95
C ARG A 198 -18.02 3.35 1.55
N GLU A 199 -18.60 2.49 0.73
CA GLU A 199 -19.23 2.86 -0.54
C GLU A 199 -20.54 2.08 -0.69
N GLY A 200 -21.64 2.79 -0.86
CA GLY A 200 -22.98 2.18 -0.84
C GLY A 200 -23.26 1.47 0.50
N ASP A 201 -23.62 0.19 0.44
CA ASP A 201 -23.95 -0.66 1.59
C ASP A 201 -22.80 -1.61 1.99
N LYS A 202 -21.58 -1.35 1.49
CA LYS A 202 -20.37 -2.13 1.78
C LYS A 202 -19.25 -1.24 2.30
N ALA A 203 -18.36 -1.83 3.08
CA ALA A 203 -17.16 -1.18 3.57
C ALA A 203 -15.94 -2.10 3.48
N ILE A 204 -14.76 -1.49 3.48
CA ILE A 204 -13.46 -2.16 3.38
C ILE A 204 -12.43 -1.44 4.25
N ILE A 205 -11.45 -2.17 4.76
CA ILE A 205 -10.30 -1.57 5.44
C ILE A 205 -9.16 -1.33 4.44
N PHE A 206 -8.62 -0.12 4.46
CA PHE A 206 -7.36 0.26 3.84
C PHE A 206 -6.29 0.08 4.91
N HIS A 207 -5.59 -1.05 4.88
CA HIS A 207 -4.60 -1.43 5.87
C HIS A 207 -3.19 -1.05 5.40
N GLU A 208 -2.54 -0.15 6.15
CA GLU A 208 -1.17 0.33 5.88
C GLU A 208 -0.90 0.72 4.42
N THR A 209 -1.85 1.40 3.78
CA THR A 209 -1.74 1.80 2.37
C THR A 209 -0.79 2.98 2.15
N ASP A 210 -0.34 3.63 3.23
CA ASP A 210 0.42 4.90 3.25
C ASP A 210 -0.31 6.08 2.57
N LEU A 211 -1.59 5.93 2.21
CA LEU A 211 -2.42 7.03 1.74
C LEU A 211 -2.77 7.96 2.92
N THR A 212 -2.62 9.27 2.72
CA THR A 212 -3.04 10.27 3.71
C THR A 212 -4.56 10.45 3.64
N LEU A 213 -5.28 9.76 4.53
CA LEU A 213 -6.74 9.79 4.63
C LEU A 213 -7.17 10.22 6.04
N ALA A 214 -8.18 11.08 6.11
CA ALA A 214 -8.80 11.54 7.36
C ALA A 214 -10.26 11.09 7.45
N VAL A 215 -10.78 11.02 8.69
CA VAL A 215 -12.21 10.77 8.92
C VAL A 215 -13.04 11.82 8.19
N ASN A 216 -14.12 11.39 7.55
CA ASN A 216 -15.04 12.16 6.72
C ASN A 216 -14.51 12.59 5.34
N ASP A 217 -13.33 12.17 4.94
CA ASP A 217 -12.90 12.33 3.55
C ASP A 217 -13.81 11.53 2.60
N VAL A 218 -14.01 12.08 1.40
CA VAL A 218 -14.75 11.49 0.29
C VAL A 218 -13.76 11.22 -0.84
N LEU A 219 -13.75 9.97 -1.29
CA LEU A 219 -12.80 9.42 -2.24
C LEU A 219 -13.50 9.15 -3.58
N THR A 220 -12.98 9.72 -4.65
CA THR A 220 -13.45 9.48 -6.02
C THR A 220 -12.26 9.30 -6.97
N GLY A 221 -12.32 8.32 -7.86
CA GLY A 221 -11.24 7.99 -8.80
C GLY A 221 -10.81 6.54 -8.66
N SER A 222 -9.50 6.28 -8.70
CA SER A 222 -8.99 4.92 -8.53
C SER A 222 -7.67 4.87 -7.78
N VAL A 223 -7.41 3.74 -7.14
CA VAL A 223 -6.14 3.45 -6.48
C VAL A 223 -5.69 2.03 -6.77
N LYS A 224 -4.39 1.84 -6.95
CA LYS A 224 -3.78 0.54 -7.19
C LYS A 224 -3.37 -0.09 -5.87
N VAL A 225 -3.87 -1.29 -5.59
CA VAL A 225 -3.68 -2.00 -4.30
C VAL A 225 -3.63 -3.50 -4.52
N ASN A 226 -3.30 -4.25 -3.48
CA ASN A 226 -3.59 -5.68 -3.40
C ASN A 226 -4.78 -5.89 -2.46
N PHE A 227 -5.64 -6.86 -2.77
CA PHE A 227 -6.69 -7.35 -1.88
C PHE A 227 -6.15 -8.51 -1.05
N SER A 228 -6.16 -8.37 0.27
CA SER A 228 -5.57 -9.31 1.23
C SER A 228 -6.50 -9.47 2.43
N PRO A 229 -7.59 -10.25 2.31
CA PRO A 229 -8.58 -10.37 3.36
C PRO A 229 -7.97 -10.95 4.64
N TYR A 230 -8.38 -10.42 5.79
CA TYR A 230 -7.92 -10.82 7.12
C TYR A 230 -9.10 -11.22 7.99
N ASP A 231 -9.11 -12.44 8.51
CA ASP A 231 -10.22 -12.98 9.34
C ASP A 231 -11.61 -12.83 8.67
N ASP A 232 -11.68 -13.05 7.36
CA ASP A 232 -12.87 -12.84 6.49
C ASP A 232 -13.31 -11.37 6.35
N MET A 233 -12.51 -10.41 6.83
CA MET A 233 -12.74 -8.98 6.56
C MET A 233 -12.16 -8.59 5.20
N PRO A 234 -12.90 -7.79 4.40
CA PRO A 234 -12.37 -7.26 3.16
C PRO A 234 -11.32 -6.19 3.49
N GLU A 235 -10.10 -6.41 3.01
CA GLU A 235 -8.92 -5.58 3.30
C GLU A 235 -8.09 -5.36 2.03
N VAL A 236 -7.62 -4.12 1.85
CA VAL A 236 -6.64 -3.76 0.83
C VAL A 236 -5.35 -3.25 1.47
N VAL A 237 -4.23 -3.63 0.88
CA VAL A 237 -2.88 -3.24 1.29
C VAL A 237 -2.12 -2.60 0.12
N LYS A 238 -1.06 -1.84 0.43
CA LYS A 238 -0.23 -1.24 -0.61
C LYS A 238 0.52 -2.27 -1.46
N ASN A 239 0.76 -1.92 -2.71
CA ASN A 239 1.75 -2.51 -3.58
C ASN A 239 2.72 -1.44 -4.09
N VAL A 240 3.64 -1.80 -4.97
CA VAL A 240 4.69 -0.90 -5.49
C VAL A 240 4.15 0.30 -6.29
N GLN A 241 2.88 0.27 -6.70
CA GLN A 241 2.22 1.36 -7.44
C GLN A 241 1.09 2.03 -6.65
N THR A 242 0.96 1.76 -5.35
CA THR A 242 -0.04 2.45 -4.52
C THR A 242 0.38 3.89 -4.32
N ASP A 243 -0.41 4.80 -4.89
CA ASP A 243 -0.28 6.24 -4.70
C ASP A 243 -1.66 6.90 -4.88
N ALA A 244 -1.74 8.19 -4.52
CA ALA A 244 -2.97 8.97 -4.61
C ALA A 244 -3.14 9.70 -5.96
N THR A 245 -2.29 9.48 -6.96
CA THR A 245 -2.25 10.32 -8.18
C THR A 245 -3.54 10.24 -9.00
N ALA A 246 -4.21 9.09 -9.00
CA ALA A 246 -5.48 8.86 -9.67
C ALA A 246 -6.69 8.96 -8.72
N LEU A 247 -6.48 9.44 -7.49
CA LEU A 247 -7.49 9.55 -6.45
C LEU A 247 -7.74 11.01 -6.08
N THR A 248 -8.99 11.44 -6.15
CA THR A 248 -9.42 12.73 -5.59
C THR A 248 -9.90 12.49 -4.16
N VAL A 249 -9.27 13.19 -3.22
CA VAL A 249 -9.62 13.15 -1.79
C VAL A 249 -10.17 14.51 -1.39
N THR A 250 -11.46 14.55 -1.02
CA THR A 250 -12.12 15.79 -0.59
C THR A 250 -12.64 15.64 0.82
N HIS A 251 -12.23 16.53 1.72
CA HIS A 251 -12.76 16.54 3.07
C HIS A 251 -14.22 17.03 3.08
N SER A 252 -15.10 16.33 3.79
CA SER A 252 -16.50 16.74 3.96
C SER A 252 -16.79 17.04 5.42
N SER A 253 -17.52 18.14 5.66
CA SER A 253 -17.99 18.53 6.99
C SER A 253 -19.10 17.63 7.53
N ASP A 254 -19.74 16.84 6.67
CA ASP A 254 -20.81 15.94 7.06
C ASP A 254 -20.19 14.69 7.68
N ALA A 255 -20.46 14.48 8.97
CA ALA A 255 -20.01 13.30 9.66
C ALA A 255 -20.61 12.03 9.03
N ALA A 256 -19.80 10.98 8.89
CA ALA A 256 -20.31 9.68 8.47
C ALA A 256 -21.43 9.22 9.41
N THR A 257 -22.62 8.97 8.85
CA THR A 257 -23.77 8.48 9.63
C THR A 257 -23.56 7.00 9.93
N PRO A 258 -23.61 6.54 11.19
CA PRO A 258 -23.52 5.13 11.51
C PRO A 258 -24.75 4.38 10.97
N VAL A 259 -24.57 3.09 10.64
CA VAL A 259 -25.70 2.21 10.33
C VAL A 259 -26.30 1.71 11.64
N SER A 260 -27.60 1.90 11.85
CA SER A 260 -28.29 1.37 13.03
C SER A 260 -28.42 -0.15 12.92
N VAL A 261 -27.94 -0.88 13.93
CA VAL A 261 -27.92 -2.34 13.96
C VAL A 261 -28.25 -2.87 15.35
N THR A 262 -28.53 -4.17 15.42
CA THR A 262 -28.75 -4.93 16.66
C THR A 262 -27.56 -5.85 16.96
N LEU A 263 -27.56 -6.50 18.14
CA LEU A 263 -26.58 -7.56 18.42
C LEU A 263 -26.73 -8.76 17.47
N ASP A 264 -27.94 -9.04 16.95
CA ASP A 264 -28.13 -10.13 15.98
C ASP A 264 -27.40 -9.84 14.68
N ASP A 265 -27.40 -8.58 14.22
CA ASP A 265 -26.72 -8.20 12.99
C ASP A 265 -25.20 -8.36 13.12
N VAL A 266 -24.63 -8.03 14.29
CA VAL A 266 -23.20 -8.26 14.56
C VAL A 266 -22.88 -9.75 14.61
N ILE A 267 -23.73 -10.57 15.26
CA ILE A 267 -23.57 -12.03 15.31
C ILE A 267 -23.69 -12.65 13.91
N ALA A 268 -24.62 -12.14 13.09
CA ALA A 268 -24.81 -12.52 11.70
C ALA A 268 -23.74 -11.94 10.75
N LYS A 269 -22.78 -11.17 11.29
CA LYS A 269 -21.65 -10.58 10.57
C LYS A 269 -22.08 -9.59 9.47
N GLN A 270 -23.14 -8.84 9.71
CA GLN A 270 -23.55 -7.77 8.80
C GLN A 270 -22.67 -6.53 8.99
N HIS A 271 -22.53 -5.71 7.94
CA HIS A 271 -21.82 -4.43 7.98
C HIS A 271 -20.33 -4.52 8.35
N ILE A 272 -19.63 -5.59 7.95
CA ILE A 272 -18.18 -5.75 8.20
C ILE A 272 -17.39 -4.53 7.71
N CYS A 273 -16.41 -4.11 8.51
CA CYS A 273 -15.57 -2.93 8.33
C CYS A 273 -16.30 -1.59 8.41
N ASP A 274 -17.60 -1.58 8.70
CA ASP A 274 -18.41 -0.38 8.64
C ASP A 274 -18.69 0.25 10.01
N LEU A 275 -18.96 1.56 10.01
CA LEU A 275 -19.41 2.31 11.17
C LEU A 275 -20.88 2.01 11.47
N ILE A 276 -21.11 1.39 12.63
CA ILE A 276 -22.42 0.96 13.11
C ILE A 276 -22.78 1.64 14.44
N GLU A 277 -24.07 1.65 14.77
CA GLU A 277 -24.63 2.14 16.03
C GLU A 277 -25.60 1.12 16.62
N LEU A 278 -25.40 0.79 17.90
CA LEU A 278 -26.33 0.02 18.72
C LEU A 278 -26.82 0.89 19.88
N THR A 279 -28.13 0.94 20.10
CA THR A 279 -28.73 1.70 21.21
C THR A 279 -29.16 0.78 22.33
N ASP A 280 -29.23 1.32 23.55
CA ASP A 280 -29.81 0.65 24.73
C ASP A 280 -29.19 -0.70 25.12
N VAL A 281 -27.91 -0.91 24.80
CA VAL A 281 -27.17 -2.12 25.19
C VAL A 281 -26.62 -2.00 26.60
N THR A 282 -26.61 -3.12 27.34
CA THR A 282 -25.91 -3.21 28.62
C THR A 282 -24.46 -3.61 28.37
N LEU A 283 -23.54 -3.03 29.12
CA LEU A 283 -22.12 -3.40 29.06
C LEU A 283 -21.76 -4.25 30.27
N VAL A 284 -21.05 -5.34 30.05
CA VAL A 284 -20.45 -6.14 31.12
C VAL A 284 -18.94 -6.19 30.96
N LYS A 285 -18.24 -6.28 32.09
CA LYS A 285 -16.78 -6.38 32.15
C LYS A 285 -16.40 -7.73 32.75
N GLU A 286 -15.55 -8.45 32.03
CA GLU A 286 -15.01 -9.76 32.43
C GLU A 286 -13.47 -9.76 32.27
N GLY A 287 -12.83 -10.90 32.57
CA GLY A 287 -11.37 -11.04 32.51
C GLY A 287 -10.67 -10.59 33.78
N THR A 288 -9.36 -10.33 33.69
CA THR A 288 -8.55 -9.89 34.85
C THR A 288 -8.47 -8.37 34.92
N ALA A 289 -7.97 -7.84 36.04
CA ALA A 289 -7.77 -6.40 36.19
C ALA A 289 -6.77 -5.84 35.15
N GLU A 290 -5.77 -6.63 34.76
CA GLU A 290 -4.73 -6.29 33.80
C GLU A 290 -5.18 -6.47 32.34
N LYS A 291 -6.17 -7.33 32.10
CA LYS A 291 -6.72 -7.64 30.77
C LYS A 291 -8.25 -7.67 30.82
N PRO A 292 -8.91 -6.53 31.07
CA PRO A 292 -10.35 -6.48 31.08
C PRO A 292 -10.91 -6.62 29.67
N MET A 293 -11.97 -7.41 29.54
CA MET A 293 -12.74 -7.57 28.32
C MET A 293 -14.14 -7.00 28.54
N TYR A 294 -14.59 -6.17 27.61
CA TYR A 294 -15.93 -5.59 27.65
C TYR A 294 -16.81 -6.30 26.63
N TYR A 295 -18.07 -6.54 27.01
CA TYR A 295 -19.05 -7.13 26.13
C TYR A 295 -20.32 -6.30 26.14
N MET A 296 -20.96 -6.22 24.98
CA MET A 296 -22.35 -5.76 24.87
C MET A 296 -23.26 -6.97 25.07
N VAL A 297 -24.27 -6.80 25.93
CA VAL A 297 -25.27 -7.83 26.21
C VAL A 297 -26.68 -7.26 26.11
N ASP A 298 -27.57 -8.03 25.49
CA ASP A 298 -29.00 -7.76 25.40
C ASP A 298 -29.75 -9.07 25.10
N GLY A 299 -30.88 -9.31 25.79
CA GLY A 299 -31.72 -10.49 25.53
C GLY A 299 -31.00 -11.86 25.55
N GLY A 300 -29.97 -12.03 26.39
CA GLY A 300 -29.15 -13.25 26.48
C GLY A 300 -28.03 -13.36 25.43
N LYS A 301 -27.90 -12.37 24.54
CA LYS A 301 -26.84 -12.28 23.52
C LYS A 301 -25.60 -11.62 24.13
N LYS A 302 -24.44 -11.92 23.56
CA LYS A 302 -23.15 -11.39 24.03
C LYS A 302 -22.19 -11.20 22.85
N VAL A 303 -21.71 -9.97 22.66
CA VAL A 303 -20.77 -9.60 21.60
C VAL A 303 -19.57 -8.87 22.21
N LEU A 304 -18.36 -9.17 21.75
CA LEU A 304 -17.14 -8.53 22.24
C LEU A 304 -17.10 -7.05 21.80
N LEU A 305 -16.87 -6.17 22.77
CA LEU A 305 -16.58 -4.75 22.56
C LEU A 305 -15.08 -4.53 22.78
N TYR A 306 -14.31 -4.68 21.72
CA TYR A 306 -12.85 -4.72 21.81
C TYR A 306 -12.24 -3.32 21.70
N ASN A 307 -11.70 -2.80 22.80
CA ASN A 307 -11.10 -1.46 22.85
C ASN A 307 -9.68 -1.43 22.24
N SER A 308 -9.55 -1.78 20.96
CA SER A 308 -8.30 -1.66 20.21
C SER A 308 -7.94 -0.20 19.92
N PHE A 309 -8.95 0.64 19.69
CA PHE A 309 -8.82 2.07 19.42
C PHE A 309 -8.44 2.91 20.65
N LYS A 310 -8.37 2.30 21.84
CA LYS A 310 -7.93 2.93 23.09
C LYS A 310 -8.77 4.14 23.51
N ILE A 311 -10.09 4.05 23.31
CA ILE A 311 -11.02 5.04 23.84
C ILE A 311 -11.21 4.87 25.36
N THR A 312 -11.73 5.89 26.02
CA THR A 312 -12.13 5.80 27.43
C THR A 312 -13.36 4.90 27.58
N MET A 313 -13.24 3.82 28.34
CA MET A 313 -14.36 2.93 28.65
C MET A 313 -15.17 3.47 29.84
N PRO A 314 -16.51 3.29 29.85
CA PRO A 314 -17.35 3.71 30.96
C PRO A 314 -17.03 2.95 32.25
N THR A 315 -17.13 3.66 33.38
CA THR A 315 -16.95 3.09 34.72
C THR A 315 -18.26 2.59 35.32
N ASP A 316 -19.38 3.23 34.99
CA ASP A 316 -20.71 2.89 35.47
C ASP A 316 -21.43 1.93 34.52
N LEU A 317 -21.18 0.63 34.70
CA LEU A 317 -21.77 -0.42 33.87
C LEU A 317 -23.22 -0.76 34.25
N THR A 318 -23.83 -0.03 35.19
CA THR A 318 -25.25 -0.21 35.54
C THR A 318 -26.20 0.47 34.56
N LYS A 319 -25.68 1.37 33.74
CA LYS A 319 -26.42 2.09 32.69
C LYS A 319 -26.48 1.31 31.39
N LYS A 320 -27.47 1.68 30.57
CA LYS A 320 -27.51 1.33 29.15
C LYS A 320 -26.72 2.35 28.34
N TYR A 321 -26.20 1.93 27.20
CA TYR A 321 -25.34 2.74 26.35
C TYR A 321 -25.80 2.68 24.90
N THR A 322 -25.66 3.82 24.22
CA THR A 322 -25.48 3.87 22.77
C THR A 322 -24.00 3.68 22.46
N VAL A 323 -23.71 2.72 21.60
CA VAL A 323 -22.37 2.35 21.16
C VAL A 323 -22.26 2.65 19.67
N LYS A 324 -21.34 3.54 19.30
CA LYS A 324 -20.86 3.62 17.92
C LYS A 324 -19.52 2.92 17.81
N GLY A 325 -19.31 2.22 16.71
CA GLY A 325 -18.07 1.49 16.51
C GLY A 325 -17.92 0.93 15.12
N ILE A 326 -16.74 0.41 14.83
CA ILE A 326 -16.48 -0.33 13.61
C ILE A 326 -16.77 -1.80 13.84
N MET A 327 -17.67 -2.38 13.05
CA MET A 327 -17.88 -3.82 13.02
C MET A 327 -16.62 -4.49 12.47
N THR A 328 -16.04 -5.42 13.23
CA THR A 328 -14.93 -6.26 12.75
C THR A 328 -15.14 -7.73 13.09
N LEU A 329 -14.27 -8.57 12.57
CA LEU A 329 -14.20 -9.99 12.92
C LEU A 329 -12.94 -10.26 13.74
N HIS A 330 -13.05 -11.20 14.68
CA HIS A 330 -11.91 -11.78 15.37
C HIS A 330 -12.14 -13.27 15.54
N ASN A 331 -11.20 -14.09 15.06
CA ASN A 331 -11.40 -15.54 14.98
C ASN A 331 -12.74 -15.90 14.29
N LYS A 332 -13.09 -15.15 13.24
CA LYS A 332 -14.33 -15.30 12.46
C LYS A 332 -15.64 -15.02 13.21
N ALA A 333 -15.59 -14.48 14.43
CA ALA A 333 -16.76 -14.05 15.19
C ALA A 333 -16.91 -12.51 15.12
N GLY A 334 -18.17 -12.04 15.07
CA GLY A 334 -18.47 -10.61 15.07
C GLY A 334 -18.06 -9.94 16.38
N GLN A 335 -17.40 -8.79 16.27
CA GLN A 335 -17.06 -7.91 17.38
C GLN A 335 -17.22 -6.44 16.95
N VAL A 336 -17.17 -5.53 17.92
CA VAL A 336 -17.22 -4.09 17.66
C VAL A 336 -16.01 -3.39 18.28
N LEU A 337 -15.34 -2.55 17.49
CA LEU A 337 -14.30 -1.64 17.95
C LEU A 337 -14.94 -0.28 18.26
N PRO A 338 -15.10 0.11 19.54
CA PRO A 338 -15.88 1.29 19.87
C PRO A 338 -15.14 2.56 19.48
N THR A 339 -15.88 3.49 18.88
CA THR A 339 -15.42 4.85 18.56
C THR A 339 -16.04 5.87 19.50
N GLU A 340 -17.26 5.61 19.99
CA GLU A 340 -17.99 6.46 20.92
C GLU A 340 -18.91 5.61 21.81
N LEU A 341 -19.03 5.99 23.09
CA LEU A 341 -19.93 5.37 24.06
C LEU A 341 -20.68 6.48 24.81
N THR A 342 -22.01 6.48 24.71
CA THR A 342 -22.86 7.48 25.37
C THR A 342 -23.87 6.76 26.25
N ALA A 343 -23.98 7.12 27.52
CA ALA A 343 -25.02 6.55 28.38
C ALA A 343 -26.41 6.97 27.85
N THR A 344 -27.32 6.01 27.69
CA THR A 344 -28.72 6.32 27.39
C THR A 344 -29.27 7.11 28.58
N THR A 345 -29.79 8.31 28.31
CA THR A 345 -30.55 9.07 29.30
C THR A 345 -32.03 8.80 29.10
N THR A 346 -32.76 8.44 30.15
CA THR A 346 -34.23 8.37 30.13
C THR A 346 -34.84 9.77 30.29
N GLY A 347 -34.29 10.77 29.61
CA GLY A 347 -34.79 12.13 29.68
C GLY A 347 -36.22 12.18 29.14
N ILE A 348 -37.11 12.88 29.84
CA ILE A 348 -38.48 13.11 29.38
C ILE A 348 -38.39 13.86 28.05
N ALA A 349 -38.76 13.19 26.95
CA ALA A 349 -38.97 13.87 25.67
C ALA A 349 -40.02 14.95 25.88
N ARG A 350 -39.68 16.20 25.50
CA ARG A 350 -40.50 17.42 25.59
C ARG A 350 -42.00 17.17 25.86
N LEU A 351 -42.53 17.82 26.90
CA LEU A 351 -43.98 17.96 27.08
C LEU A 351 -44.59 18.61 25.83
N GLN A 352 -45.21 17.80 24.97
CA GLN A 352 -46.01 18.28 23.86
C GLN A 352 -47.32 18.79 24.45
N ALA A 353 -47.43 20.10 24.64
CA ALA A 353 -48.68 20.69 25.07
C ALA A 353 -49.65 20.68 23.88
N GLU A 354 -50.75 19.92 23.98
CA GLU A 354 -51.87 20.03 23.05
C GLU A 354 -52.35 21.48 22.96
N GLU A 355 -52.74 21.91 21.76
CA GLU A 355 -53.37 23.22 21.57
C GLU A 355 -54.66 23.32 22.42
N ALA A 356 -54.87 24.50 22.99
CA ALA A 356 -55.98 24.71 23.90
C ALA A 356 -57.31 24.61 23.14
N GLU A 357 -58.14 23.62 23.46
CA GLU A 357 -59.55 23.68 23.09
C GLU A 357 -60.15 25.00 23.59
N GLU A 358 -60.80 25.73 22.68
CA GLU A 358 -61.35 27.06 22.94
C GLU A 358 -62.31 27.06 24.15
N ASN A 359 -62.97 25.92 24.40
CA ASN A 359 -64.02 25.76 25.41
C ASN A 359 -63.63 25.00 26.69
N ALA A 360 -62.34 24.77 26.96
CA ALA A 360 -61.96 24.07 28.20
C ALA A 360 -62.37 24.87 29.47
N PRO A 361 -62.82 24.20 30.56
CA PRO A 361 -63.25 24.86 31.79
C PRO A 361 -62.18 25.77 32.41
N LEU A 362 -62.61 26.89 32.99
CA LEU A 362 -61.75 27.82 33.74
C LEU A 362 -61.89 27.56 35.24
N TYR A 363 -60.79 27.65 35.97
CA TYR A 363 -60.77 27.57 37.43
C TYR A 363 -60.08 28.80 38.03
N ASN A 364 -60.54 29.34 39.14
CA ASN A 364 -59.79 30.37 39.87
C ASN A 364 -58.61 29.74 40.65
N MET A 365 -57.81 30.59 41.31
CA MET A 365 -56.66 30.15 42.11
C MET A 365 -57.02 29.28 43.33
N ALA A 366 -58.30 29.27 43.75
CA ALA A 366 -58.82 28.40 44.79
C ALA A 366 -59.34 27.05 44.25
N GLY A 367 -59.20 26.79 42.94
CA GLY A 367 -59.64 25.55 42.29
C GLY A 367 -61.15 25.48 42.02
N GLN A 368 -61.88 26.59 42.16
CA GLN A 368 -63.30 26.67 41.87
C GLN A 368 -63.51 26.91 40.38
N ARG A 369 -64.45 26.20 39.76
CA ARG A 369 -64.83 26.43 38.36
C ARG A 369 -65.46 27.82 38.23
N VAL A 370 -65.00 28.60 37.25
CA VAL A 370 -65.50 29.93 36.94
C VAL A 370 -65.95 30.03 35.49
N ASP A 371 -66.83 30.97 35.20
CA ASP A 371 -67.27 31.27 33.83
C ASP A 371 -66.33 32.27 33.12
N LYS A 372 -66.63 32.59 31.87
CA LYS A 372 -65.83 33.49 31.02
C LYS A 372 -65.85 34.97 31.49
N SER A 373 -66.76 35.35 32.38
CA SER A 373 -66.87 36.72 32.90
C SER A 373 -65.93 37.01 34.07
N TYR A 374 -65.34 35.97 34.68
CA TYR A 374 -64.39 36.10 35.78
C TYR A 374 -63.15 36.90 35.36
N LYS A 375 -62.77 37.87 36.19
CA LYS A 375 -61.61 38.75 35.97
C LYS A 375 -60.47 38.34 36.89
N GLY A 376 -59.28 38.14 36.34
CA GLY A 376 -58.09 37.79 37.10
C GLY A 376 -57.37 36.54 36.60
N ILE A 377 -56.51 35.97 37.44
CA ILE A 377 -55.74 34.77 37.09
C ILE A 377 -56.63 33.54 37.20
N VAL A 378 -56.76 32.82 36.09
CA VAL A 378 -57.48 31.55 35.99
C VAL A 378 -56.55 30.42 35.56
N ILE A 379 -56.87 29.19 35.94
CA ILE A 379 -56.23 27.97 35.49
C ILE A 379 -57.11 27.32 34.42
N LYS A 380 -56.57 27.11 33.22
CA LYS A 380 -57.21 26.36 32.11
C LYS A 380 -56.26 25.25 31.69
N LYS A 381 -56.71 23.99 31.73
CA LYS A 381 -55.89 22.77 31.48
C LYS A 381 -54.51 22.80 32.19
N GLY A 382 -54.49 23.22 33.46
CA GLY A 382 -53.27 23.24 34.29
C GLY A 382 -52.32 24.43 34.06
N LYS A 383 -52.66 25.40 33.19
CA LYS A 383 -51.86 26.61 32.95
C LYS A 383 -52.59 27.86 33.44
N LYS A 384 -51.82 28.84 33.94
CA LYS A 384 -52.34 30.14 34.37
C LYS A 384 -52.55 31.07 33.17
N TYR A 385 -53.71 31.71 33.11
CA TYR A 385 -54.11 32.72 32.13
C TYR A 385 -54.65 33.93 32.85
N VAL A 386 -54.54 35.10 32.22
CA VAL A 386 -55.22 36.31 32.69
C VAL A 386 -56.53 36.44 31.92
N ALA A 387 -57.65 36.24 32.61
CA ALA A 387 -58.97 36.54 32.10
C ALA A 387 -59.24 38.03 32.29
N ARG A 388 -59.40 38.76 31.18
CA ARG A 388 -59.58 40.22 31.14
C ARG A 388 -61.02 40.62 31.04
#